data_AF-A0A3B1JZH1-F1
#
_entry.id   AF-A0A3B1JZH1-F1
#
_cell.length_a   1.000
_cell.length_b   1.000
_cell.length_c   1.000
_cell.angle_alpha   90.00
_cell.angle_beta   90.00
_cell.angle_gamma   90.00
#
_symmetry.space_group_name_H-M   'P 1'
#
loop_
_entity.id
_entity.type
_entity.pdbx_description
1 polymer ?
#
loop_
_entity_poly.entity_id
_entity_poly.type
_entity_poly.pdbx_seq_one_letter_code
_entity_poly.pdbx_strand_id
1 'polypeptide(L)'
;RALSSIGANFTVLTINVRGLRNAVKRAAVFQDLASISPTICCLQEVHLRDQRDEALFSQQWVRGRAYWSVGGVHSSGVGILLGDRTFEKVTEKLKRVRDL
;
A
#
# COMPACT_ATOMS: atom_id res chain seq x y z
N ARG A 1 16.12 -4.14 -27.76
CA ARG A 1 15.36 -5.25 -27.15
C ARG A 1 16.31 -6.03 -26.26
N ALA A 2 16.28 -5.78 -24.95
CA ALA A 2 16.88 -6.68 -23.96
C ALA A 2 15.70 -7.18 -23.11
N LEU A 3 15.29 -8.42 -23.36
CA LEU A 3 14.39 -9.14 -22.46
C LEU A 3 15.28 -9.73 -21.38
N SER A 4 15.62 -8.93 -20.37
CA SER A 4 16.19 -9.47 -19.15
C SER A 4 15.05 -10.10 -18.35
N SER A 5 14.82 -11.40 -18.56
CA SER A 5 14.14 -12.26 -17.59
C SER A 5 15.07 -12.44 -16.38
N ILE A 6 15.24 -11.37 -15.60
CA ILE A 6 15.72 -11.45 -14.22
C ILE A 6 14.43 -11.60 -13.42
N GLY A 7 14.25 -12.70 -12.68
CA GLY A 7 13.03 -12.94 -11.92
C GLY A 7 12.60 -11.65 -11.21
N ALA A 8 11.33 -11.24 -11.39
CA ALA A 8 10.85 -10.01 -10.77
C ALA A 8 11.06 -10.15 -9.26
N ASN A 9 12.06 -9.44 -8.72
CA ASN A 9 12.39 -9.52 -7.30
C ASN A 9 11.18 -9.00 -6.52
N PHE A 10 10.46 -9.92 -5.89
CA PHE A 10 9.34 -9.61 -5.02
C PHE A 10 9.89 -9.05 -3.71
N THR A 11 9.67 -7.76 -3.49
CA THR A 11 10.22 -7.04 -2.35
C THR A 11 9.09 -6.60 -1.42
N VAL A 12 9.23 -6.95 -0.14
CA VAL A 12 8.32 -6.51 0.92
C VAL A 12 9.08 -5.59 1.85
N LEU A 13 8.60 -4.37 2.00
CA LEU A 13 9.14 -3.40 2.95
C LEU A 13 8.18 -3.26 4.12
N THR A 14 8.69 -3.18 5.34
CA THR A 14 7.90 -2.83 6.53
C THR A 14 8.49 -1.58 7.17
N ILE A 15 7.64 -0.62 7.53
CA ILE A 15 8.06 0.62 8.19
C ILE A 15 7.03 1.05 9.22
N ASN A 16 7.53 1.50 10.37
CA ASN A 16 6.73 2.22 11.35
C ASN A 16 6.76 3.70 11.02
N VAL A 17 5.62 4.27 10.64
CA VAL A 17 5.54 5.65 10.16
C VAL A 17 5.21 6.66 11.25
N ARG A 18 4.88 6.23 12.48
CA ARG A 18 4.55 7.10 13.63
C ARG A 18 3.56 8.23 13.28
N GLY A 19 2.54 7.91 12.50
CA GLY A 19 1.45 8.78 12.11
C GLY A 19 1.62 9.43 10.74
N LEU A 20 0.58 9.30 9.91
CA LEU A 20 0.46 9.92 8.58
C LEU A 20 -0.52 11.10 8.53
N ARG A 21 -1.11 11.53 9.65
CA ARG A 21 -2.11 12.61 9.61
C ARG A 21 -1.51 13.98 9.24
N ASN A 22 -0.24 14.22 9.54
CA ASN A 22 0.46 15.40 9.06
C ASN A 22 0.69 15.29 7.54
N ALA A 23 0.16 16.26 6.78
CA ALA A 23 0.18 16.22 5.32
C ALA A 23 1.59 16.23 4.72
N VAL A 24 2.50 17.05 5.26
CA VAL A 24 3.89 17.15 4.77
C VAL A 24 4.61 15.83 5.01
N LYS A 25 4.50 15.27 6.21
CA LYS A 25 5.09 13.97 6.55
C LYS A 25 4.55 12.85 5.67
N ARG A 26 3.23 12.80 5.45
CA ARG A 26 2.60 11.79 4.61
C ARG A 26 3.08 11.85 3.16
N ALA A 27 3.17 13.05 2.60
CA ALA A 27 3.71 13.25 1.26
C ALA A 27 5.17 12.77 1.14
N ALA A 28 6.01 13.12 2.12
CA ALA A 28 7.40 12.65 2.19
C ALA A 28 7.49 11.12 2.27
N VAL A 29 6.75 10.49 3.19
CA VAL A 29 6.71 9.02 3.32
C VAL A 29 6.28 8.36 2.01
N PHE A 30 5.24 8.86 1.35
CA PHE A 30 4.78 8.28 0.08
C PHE A 30 5.79 8.46 -1.05
N GLN A 31 6.47 9.61 -1.10
CA GLN A 31 7.53 9.85 -2.07
C GLN A 31 8.73 8.92 -1.85
N ASP A 32 9.17 8.77 -0.60
CA ASP A 32 10.28 7.88 -0.24
C ASP A 32 9.96 6.43 -0.62
N LEU A 33 8.77 5.95 -0.26
CA LEU A 33 8.31 4.60 -0.62
C LEU A 33 8.20 4.40 -2.12
N ALA A 34 7.71 5.40 -2.86
CA ALA A 34 7.66 5.37 -4.32
C ALA A 34 9.06 5.32 -4.95
N SER A 35 10.06 5.98 -4.34
CA SER A 35 11.44 5.96 -4.82
C SER A 35 12.12 4.60 -4.62
N ILE A 36 11.86 3.92 -3.49
CA ILE A 36 12.33 2.56 -3.21
C ILE A 36 11.64 1.55 -4.14
N SER A 37 10.39 1.83 -4.52
CA SER A 37 9.55 1.01 -5.39
C SER A 37 9.43 -0.47 -4.93
N PRO A 38 9.13 -0.76 -3.65
CA PRO A 38 8.90 -2.13 -3.21
C PRO A 38 7.64 -2.71 -3.85
N THR A 39 7.55 -4.02 -3.97
CA THR A 39 6.35 -4.69 -4.48
C THR A 39 5.15 -4.51 -3.53
N ILE A 40 5.40 -4.66 -2.22
CA ILE A 40 4.42 -4.40 -1.16
C ILE A 40 5.12 -3.58 -0.05
N CYS A 41 4.42 -2.58 0.49
CA CYS A 41 4.85 -1.87 1.69
C CYS A 41 3.82 -2.00 2.82
N CYS A 42 4.27 -2.44 4.00
CA CYS A 42 3.49 -2.55 5.22
C CYS A 42 3.80 -1.38 6.15
N LEU A 43 2.78 -0.59 6.48
CA LEU A 43 2.87 0.59 7.34
C LEU A 43 2.30 0.28 8.72
N GLN A 44 3.09 0.51 9.76
CA GLN A 44 2.69 0.42 11.16
C GLN A 44 2.55 1.82 11.75
N GLU A 45 1.72 1.96 12.79
CA GLU A 45 1.46 3.27 13.40
C GLU A 45 1.03 4.32 12.38
N VAL A 46 -0.03 4.05 11.62
CA VAL A 46 -0.52 5.00 10.61
C VAL A 46 -1.31 6.16 11.23
N HIS A 47 -1.96 5.91 12.37
CA HIS A 47 -2.85 6.82 13.09
C HIS A 47 -4.00 7.37 12.23
N LEU A 48 -4.50 6.62 11.24
CA LEU A 48 -5.73 7.00 10.54
C LEU A 48 -6.93 6.88 11.48
N ARG A 49 -7.87 7.82 11.43
CA ARG A 49 -8.99 7.90 12.38
C ARG A 49 -10.28 7.28 11.84
N ASP A 50 -10.57 7.52 10.58
CA ASP A 50 -11.87 7.19 9.98
C ASP A 50 -11.74 7.00 8.46
N GLN A 51 -12.88 6.78 7.82
CA GLN A 51 -12.98 6.54 6.38
C GLN A 51 -12.56 7.75 5.53
N ARG A 52 -12.53 8.97 6.09
CA ARG A 52 -12.04 10.16 5.37
C ARG A 52 -10.52 10.16 5.30
N ASP A 53 -9.85 9.80 6.39
CA ASP A 53 -8.39 9.58 6.39
C ASP A 53 -8.05 8.44 5.41
N GLU A 54 -8.80 7.34 5.44
CA GLU A 54 -8.63 6.22 4.51
C GLU A 54 -8.74 6.64 3.04
N ALA A 55 -9.81 7.36 2.67
CA ALA A 55 -10.04 7.83 1.31
C ALA A 55 -8.93 8.79 0.86
N LEU A 56 -8.54 9.74 1.73
CA LEU A 56 -7.47 10.69 1.45
C LEU A 56 -6.13 9.98 1.24
N PHE A 57 -5.77 9.05 2.12
CA PHE A 57 -4.48 8.37 2.06
C PHE A 57 -4.42 7.45 0.84
N SER A 58 -5.53 6.78 0.51
CA SER A 58 -5.66 5.98 -0.71
C SER A 58 -5.53 6.82 -1.97
N GLN A 59 -6.15 8.01 -2.01
CA GLN A 59 -6.04 8.92 -3.16
C GLN A 59 -4.61 9.42 -3.37
N GLN A 60 -3.87 9.66 -2.28
CA GLN A 60 -2.50 10.17 -2.35
C GLN A 60 -1.46 9.12 -2.69
N TRP A 61 -1.76 7.82 -2.48
CA TRP A 61 -0.92 6.74 -2.98
C TRP A 61 -1.26 6.41 -4.44
N VAL A 62 -0.47 6.93 -5.38
CA VAL A 62 -0.80 6.85 -6.83
C VAL A 62 -0.25 5.61 -7.54
N ARG A 63 0.63 4.84 -6.88
CA ARG A 63 1.39 3.73 -7.48
C ARG A 63 0.53 2.47 -7.68
N GLY A 64 -0.31 2.14 -6.71
CA GLY A 64 -1.16 0.95 -6.72
C GLY A 64 -2.30 1.09 -5.71
N ARG A 65 -2.97 -0.01 -5.35
CA ARG A 65 -3.98 0.04 -4.30
C ARG A 65 -3.35 0.22 -2.93
N ALA A 66 -4.11 0.84 -2.05
CA ALA A 66 -3.83 0.93 -0.63
C ALA A 66 -4.97 0.29 0.14
N TYR A 67 -4.63 -0.49 1.16
CA TYR A 67 -5.57 -1.09 2.09
C TYR A 67 -5.24 -0.63 3.49
N TRP A 68 -6.26 -0.32 4.27
CA TRP A 68 -6.09 0.30 5.57
C TRP A 68 -6.91 -0.45 6.61
N SER A 69 -6.38 -0.47 7.82
CA SER A 69 -7.12 -0.89 9.00
C SER A 69 -7.04 0.22 10.02
N VAL A 70 -8.20 0.74 10.39
CA VAL A 70 -8.34 1.75 11.44
C VAL A 70 -7.89 1.13 12.77
N GLY A 71 -7.15 1.90 13.56
CA GLY A 71 -6.76 1.50 14.90
C GLY A 71 -7.94 1.48 15.89
N GLY A 72 -7.87 0.61 16.88
CA GLY A 72 -8.78 0.61 18.04
C GLY A 72 -8.20 1.36 19.24
N VAL A 73 -8.71 1.08 20.44
CA VAL A 73 -8.22 1.70 21.69
C VAL A 73 -6.73 1.38 21.95
N HIS A 74 -6.27 0.20 21.53
CA HIS A 74 -4.92 -0.29 21.77
C HIS A 74 -4.06 -0.40 20.50
N SER A 75 -4.54 0.11 19.37
CA SER A 75 -3.78 0.07 18.12
C SER A 75 -3.91 1.36 17.34
N SER A 76 -2.84 1.73 16.65
CA SER A 76 -2.71 2.96 15.88
C SER A 76 -3.14 2.80 14.41
N GLY A 77 -3.62 1.62 14.01
CA GLY A 77 -3.93 1.29 12.62
C GLY A 77 -2.71 0.99 11.76
N VAL A 78 -2.95 0.29 10.65
CA VAL A 78 -1.94 -0.19 9.71
C VAL A 78 -2.36 0.08 8.26
N GLY A 79 -1.39 0.03 7.35
CA GLY A 79 -1.61 0.16 5.92
C GLY A 79 -0.83 -0.87 5.11
N ILE A 80 -1.39 -1.32 3.99
CA ILE A 80 -0.71 -2.13 2.98
C ILE A 80 -0.79 -1.39 1.64
N LEU A 81 0.36 -1.01 1.11
CA LEU A 81 0.49 -0.32 -0.16
C LEU A 81 1.04 -1.27 -1.23
N LEU A 82 0.35 -1.36 -2.36
CA LEU A 82 0.85 -2.09 -3.54
C LEU A 82 1.72 -1.16 -4.39
N GLY A 83 2.89 -1.65 -4.81
CA GLY A 83 3.86 -0.89 -5.59
C GLY A 83 3.45 -0.60 -7.04
N ASP A 84 2.46 -1.33 -7.56
CA ASP A 84 1.87 -1.13 -8.88
C ASP A 84 0.39 -1.57 -8.94
N ARG A 85 -0.30 -1.26 -10.06
CA ARG A 85 -1.71 -1.59 -10.31
C ARG A 85 -1.94 -2.98 -10.91
N THR A 86 -0.88 -3.75 -11.20
CA THR A 86 -0.99 -5.06 -11.87
C THR A 86 -1.55 -6.14 -10.95
N PHE A 87 -1.34 -5.99 -9.63
CA PHE A 87 -1.89 -6.87 -8.59
C PHE A 87 -3.43 -6.86 -8.50
N GLU A 88 -4.10 -5.88 -9.09
CA GLU A 88 -5.58 -5.77 -9.06
C GLU A 88 -6.28 -6.86 -9.89
N LYS A 89 -5.58 -7.48 -10.85
CA LYS A 89 -6.18 -8.40 -11.84
C LYS A 89 -6.38 -9.84 -11.35
N VAL A 90 -5.87 -10.21 -10.18
CA VAL A 90 -5.95 -11.61 -9.69
C VAL A 90 -7.37 -11.97 -9.23
N THR A 91 -8.12 -11.01 -8.71
CA THR A 91 -9.47 -11.24 -8.16
C THR A 91 -10.52 -11.64 -9.21
N GLU A 92 -10.38 -11.18 -10.46
CA GLU A 92 -11.26 -11.55 -11.57
C GLU A 92 -11.06 -13.02 -12.00
N LYS A 93 -9.81 -13.51 -12.00
CA LYS A 93 -9.49 -14.90 -12.36
C LYS A 93 -10.00 -15.91 -11.33
N LEU A 94 -10.00 -15.56 -10.05
CA LEU A 94 -10.46 -16.45 -8.97
C LEU A 94 -11.99 -16.59 -8.89
N LYS A 95 -12.75 -15.65 -9.47
CA LYS A 95 -14.20 -15.79 -9.61
C LYS A 95 -14.54 -16.83 -10.68
N ARG A 96 -13.85 -16.78 -11.83
CA ARG A 96 -14.07 -17.69 -12.97
C ARG A 96 -13.76 -19.16 -12.69
N VAL A 97 -12.93 -19.47 -11.68
CA VAL A 97 -12.66 -20.85 -11.21
C VAL A 97 -13.74 -21.35 -10.24
N ARG A 98 -14.49 -20.44 -9.61
CA ARG A 98 -15.53 -20.77 -8.64
C ARG A 98 -16.90 -21.00 -9.29
N ASP A 99 -17.05 -20.56 -10.54
CA ASP A 99 -18.23 -20.70 -11.38
C ASP A 99 -18.12 -21.89 -12.37
N LEU A 100 -17.15 -22.79 -12.15
CA LEU A 100 -16.95 -24.08 -12.84
C LEU A 100 -17.03 -25.22 -11.81
#